data_AF-A0A1I9GB54-F1
#
_entry.id   AF-A0A1I9GB54-F1
#
_cell.length_a   1.000
_cell.length_b   1.000
_cell.length_c   1.000
_cell.angle_alpha   90.00
_cell.angle_beta   90.00
_cell.angle_gamma   90.00
#
_symmetry.space_group_name_H-M   'P 1'
#
loop_
_entity.id
_entity.type
_entity.pdbx_description
1 polymer ?
#
loop_
_entity_poly.entity_id
_entity_poly.type
_entity_poly.pdbx_seq_one_letter_code
_entity_poly.pdbx_strand_id
1 'polypeptide(L)'
;YTGDPNAALQAFNRARRDLEWGERATYNMIEICLNPDNEIIGGGGGTIDYNQDCKTNNGNDREMGTKTAEGFLKELQNRPGLDYKYRLMENFILLMSGNRTNVQQSLTNFLSMAETENSGMISVGALLGSARAYLMLKQIPKAKAQLKRILGYTWTLEDADNLEKCAFYHSLINFSLN
;
A
#
# COMPACT_ATOMS: atom_id res chain seq x y z
N TYR A 1 18.38 4.73 9.74
CA TYR A 1 17.02 5.07 9.27
C TYR A 1 16.41 6.01 10.30
N THR A 2 16.07 7.25 9.95
CA THR A 2 15.56 8.25 10.91
C THR A 2 14.07 8.08 11.23
N GLY A 3 13.35 7.21 10.52
CA GLY A 3 11.95 6.89 10.81
C GLY A 3 10.96 8.03 10.53
N ASP A 4 11.41 9.15 9.94
CA ASP A 4 10.57 10.31 9.65
C ASP A 4 9.92 10.16 8.26
N PRO A 5 8.59 9.93 8.17
CA PRO A 5 7.88 9.78 6.91
C PRO A 5 7.92 11.06 6.06
N ASN A 6 8.00 12.24 6.68
CA ASN A 6 8.01 13.52 5.96
C ASN A 6 9.33 13.75 5.21
N ALA A 7 10.46 13.43 5.86
CA ALA A 7 11.77 13.49 5.22
C ALA A 7 11.87 12.51 4.04
N ALA A 8 11.33 11.31 4.20
CA ALA A 8 11.27 10.32 3.11
C ALA A 8 10.41 10.84 1.93
N LEU A 9 9.23 11.38 2.22
CA LEU A 9 8.32 11.93 1.21
C LEU A 9 8.97 13.07 0.41
N GLN A 10 9.71 13.96 1.08
CA GLN A 10 10.48 15.03 0.40
C GLN A 10 11.59 14.48 -0.49
N ALA A 11 12.32 13.46 -0.04
CA ALA A 11 13.36 12.83 -0.85
C ALA A 11 12.79 12.19 -2.11
N PHE A 12 11.67 11.46 -1.98
CA PHE A 12 10.99 10.85 -3.13
C PHE A 12 10.39 11.90 -4.06
N ASN A 13 9.85 13.00 -3.53
CA ASN A 13 9.34 14.08 -4.36
C ASN A 13 10.42 14.67 -5.30
N ARG A 14 11.67 14.79 -4.81
CA ARG A 14 12.82 15.23 -5.63
C ARG A 14 13.17 14.23 -6.73
N ALA A 15 13.07 12.93 -6.44
CA ALA A 15 13.35 11.86 -7.41
C ALA A 15 12.18 11.59 -8.38
N ARG A 16 10.98 12.11 -8.11
CA ARG A 16 9.74 11.81 -8.85
C ARG A 16 9.79 12.09 -10.36
N ARG A 17 10.60 13.06 -10.80
CA ARG A 17 10.77 13.42 -12.23
C ARG A 17 11.94 12.71 -12.91
N ASP A 18 12.66 11.86 -12.19
CA ASP A 18 13.77 11.10 -12.72
C ASP A 18 13.26 9.99 -13.66
N LEU A 19 14.01 9.71 -14.73
CA LEU A 19 13.61 8.74 -15.76
C LEU A 19 13.74 7.28 -15.28
N GLU A 20 14.66 7.00 -14.36
CA GLU A 20 14.91 5.66 -13.83
C GLU A 20 14.26 5.48 -12.45
N TRP A 21 14.29 6.53 -11.62
CA TRP A 21 13.84 6.47 -10.23
C TRP A 21 12.45 7.01 -10.00
N GLY A 22 11.88 7.79 -10.94
CA GLY A 22 10.61 8.48 -10.76
C GLY A 22 9.45 7.55 -10.47
N GLU A 23 9.35 6.43 -11.21
CA GLU A 23 8.30 5.43 -10.99
C GLU A 23 8.39 4.79 -9.58
N ARG A 24 9.59 4.34 -9.18
CA ARG A 24 9.83 3.78 -7.85
C ARG A 24 9.58 4.80 -6.75
N ALA A 25 9.99 6.05 -6.95
CA ALA A 25 9.76 7.13 -6.01
C ALA A 25 8.25 7.37 -5.80
N THR A 26 7.48 7.45 -6.88
CA THR A 26 6.02 7.63 -6.80
C THR A 26 5.32 6.48 -6.09
N TYR A 27 5.72 5.23 -6.35
CA TYR A 27 5.17 4.08 -5.61
C TYR A 27 5.49 4.14 -4.11
N ASN A 28 6.71 4.52 -3.72
CA ASN A 28 7.06 4.70 -2.31
C ASN A 28 6.28 5.86 -1.65
N MET A 29 6.01 6.95 -2.38
CA MET A 29 5.17 8.05 -1.89
C MET A 29 3.74 7.57 -1.61
N ILE A 30 3.17 6.74 -2.50
CA ILE A 30 1.85 6.11 -2.30
C ILE A 30 1.86 5.26 -1.03
N GLU A 31 2.87 4.41 -0.83
CA GLU A 31 2.94 3.57 0.37
C GLU A 31 3.01 4.39 1.67
N ILE A 32 3.79 5.49 1.69
CA ILE A 32 3.86 6.41 2.83
C ILE A 32 2.48 6.99 3.13
N CYS A 33 1.75 7.45 2.10
CA CYS A 33 0.39 8.00 2.20
C CYS A 33 -0.65 7.02 2.76
N LEU A 34 -0.43 5.72 2.57
CA LEU A 34 -1.34 4.67 3.00
C LEU A 34 -1.02 4.07 4.38
N ASN A 35 0.06 4.52 5.04
CA ASN A 35 0.40 4.01 6.37
C ASN A 35 -0.43 4.72 7.45
N PRO A 36 -1.32 4.02 8.20
CA PRO A 36 -2.17 4.64 9.22
C PRO A 36 -1.40 5.19 10.43
N ASP A 37 -0.16 4.73 10.66
CA ASP A 37 0.70 5.18 11.75
C ASP A 37 1.55 6.41 11.36
N ASN A 38 1.57 6.78 10.08
CA ASN A 38 2.19 8.01 9.65
C ASN A 38 1.21 9.15 9.95
N GLU A 39 1.46 9.92 11.02
CA GLU A 39 0.98 11.31 11.07
C GLU A 39 1.63 12.07 9.92
N ILE A 40 1.06 11.94 8.72
CA ILE A 40 1.34 12.83 7.61
C ILE A 40 0.63 14.11 8.01
N ILE A 41 1.34 14.93 8.79
CA ILE A 41 0.83 16.17 9.35
C ILE A 41 0.23 16.98 8.20
N GLY A 42 -1.10 16.99 8.14
CA GLY A 42 -1.85 17.95 7.39
C GLY A 42 -1.40 19.34 7.85
N GLY A 43 -0.57 19.99 7.03
CA GLY A 43 -0.23 21.41 7.16
C GLY A 43 1.24 21.77 7.45
N GLY A 44 2.17 20.84 7.67
CA GLY A 44 3.50 21.20 8.22
C GLY A 44 4.75 20.72 7.48
N GLY A 45 4.64 19.88 6.45
CA GLY A 45 5.80 19.22 5.82
C GLY A 45 5.98 19.55 4.34
N GLY A 46 6.51 20.75 4.05
CA GLY A 46 7.08 21.11 2.74
C GLY A 46 6.17 20.90 1.54
N THR A 47 5.35 21.91 1.23
CA THR A 47 4.71 22.18 -0.07
C THR A 47 4.96 21.13 -1.16
N ILE A 48 4.21 20.03 -1.13
CA ILE A 48 4.00 19.24 -2.35
C ILE A 48 2.96 20.02 -3.14
N ASP A 49 3.47 20.81 -4.08
CA ASP A 49 2.69 21.67 -4.95
C ASP A 49 1.85 20.78 -5.90
N TYR A 50 0.70 20.35 -5.42
CA TYR A 50 -0.34 19.73 -6.21
C TYR A 50 -1.55 20.65 -6.14
N ASN A 51 -1.87 21.29 -7.28
CA ASN A 51 -2.96 22.22 -7.52
C ASN A 51 -3.92 22.42 -6.33
N GLN A 52 -3.73 23.57 -5.69
CA GLN A 52 -4.59 24.24 -4.72
C GLN A 52 -6.07 24.18 -5.13
N ASP A 53 -6.82 23.16 -4.66
CA ASP A 53 -8.27 23.26 -4.49
C ASP A 53 -8.86 22.29 -3.45
N CYS A 54 -8.08 21.87 -2.45
CA CYS A 54 -8.64 21.23 -1.26
C CYS A 54 -8.56 22.21 -0.08
N LYS A 55 -9.63 22.99 0.08
CA LYS A 55 -9.89 23.75 1.30
C LYS A 55 -9.77 22.81 2.50
N THR A 56 -8.91 23.18 3.44
CA THR A 56 -8.82 22.64 4.80
C THR A 56 -10.21 22.45 5.38
N ASN A 57 -10.65 21.20 5.43
CA ASN A 57 -11.66 20.73 6.35
C ASN A 57 -11.00 19.62 7.15
N ASN A 58 -11.19 19.64 8.46
CA ASN A 58 -10.81 18.60 9.41
C ASN A 58 -11.56 17.29 9.09
N GLY A 59 -11.25 16.68 7.94
CA GLY A 59 -11.76 15.40 7.50
C GLY A 59 -10.66 14.38 7.69
N ASN A 60 -10.88 13.44 8.61
CA ASN A 60 -10.14 12.20 8.85
C ASN A 60 -8.81 12.09 8.06
N ASP A 61 -7.66 12.22 8.72
CA ASP A 61 -6.31 12.16 8.10
C ASP A 61 -6.14 10.99 7.10
N ARG A 62 -6.84 9.89 7.36
CA ARG A 62 -6.96 8.72 6.50
C ARG A 62 -7.56 9.00 5.11
N GLU A 63 -8.64 9.78 5.03
CA GLU A 63 -9.28 10.16 3.76
C GLU A 63 -8.34 11.06 2.93
N MET A 64 -7.65 11.99 3.60
CA MET A 64 -6.65 12.85 2.97
C MET A 64 -5.46 12.04 2.42
N GLY A 65 -4.98 11.05 3.17
CA GLY A 65 -3.95 10.11 2.72
C GLY A 65 -4.36 9.32 1.48
N THR A 66 -5.58 8.78 1.44
CA THR A 66 -6.08 8.06 0.26
C THR A 66 -6.22 8.95 -0.97
N LYS A 67 -6.71 10.18 -0.84
CA LYS A 67 -6.83 11.13 -1.97
C LYS A 67 -5.46 11.53 -2.52
N THR A 68 -4.49 11.74 -1.64
CA THR A 68 -3.12 12.06 -2.04
C THR A 68 -2.47 10.90 -2.79
N ALA A 69 -2.63 9.67 -2.29
CA ALA A 69 -2.18 8.45 -2.95
C ALA A 69 -2.81 8.26 -4.34
N GLU A 70 -4.10 8.53 -4.49
CA GLU A 70 -4.78 8.51 -5.80
C GLU A 70 -4.19 9.53 -6.78
N GLY A 71 -3.81 10.71 -6.29
CA GLY A 71 -3.12 11.73 -7.08
C GLY A 71 -1.80 11.22 -7.66
N PHE A 72 -0.94 10.66 -6.81
CA PHE A 72 0.32 10.06 -7.25
C PHE A 72 0.11 8.87 -8.21
N LEU A 73 -0.89 8.02 -7.96
CA LEU A 73 -1.18 6.91 -8.86
C LEU A 73 -1.61 7.40 -10.26
N LYS A 74 -2.36 8.51 -10.35
CA LYS A 74 -2.75 9.12 -11.64
C LYS A 74 -1.57 9.72 -12.39
N GLU A 75 -0.48 10.11 -11.72
CA GLU A 75 0.73 10.59 -12.40
C GLU A 75 1.48 9.48 -13.14
N LEU A 76 1.30 8.21 -12.73
CA LEU A 76 1.90 7.03 -13.37
C LEU A 76 1.21 6.63 -14.69
N GLN A 77 0.25 7.43 -15.18
CA GLN A 77 -0.63 7.17 -16.33
C GLN A 77 0.04 6.98 -17.70
N ASN A 78 1.35 6.84 -17.79
CA ASN A 78 1.99 6.41 -19.04
C ASN A 78 1.83 4.89 -19.32
N ARG A 79 1.29 4.08 -18.38
CA ARG A 79 0.93 2.65 -18.61
C ARG A 79 -0.25 2.12 -17.74
N PRO A 80 -1.45 2.71 -17.80
CA PRO A 80 -2.57 2.28 -16.94
C PRO A 80 -3.03 0.85 -17.27
N GLY A 81 -3.14 -0.01 -16.25
CA GLY A 81 -3.82 -1.31 -16.32
C GLY A 81 -2.99 -2.53 -16.74
N LEU A 82 -1.80 -2.35 -17.31
CA LEU A 82 -0.91 -3.46 -17.71
C LEU A 82 0.13 -3.82 -16.65
N ASP A 83 0.54 -2.87 -15.81
CA ASP A 83 1.51 -3.12 -14.76
C ASP A 83 0.86 -3.76 -13.52
N TYR A 84 1.48 -4.84 -13.03
CA TYR A 84 1.09 -5.51 -11.80
C TYR A 84 1.20 -4.57 -10.59
N LYS A 85 2.25 -3.74 -10.51
CA LYS A 85 2.45 -2.80 -9.38
C LYS A 85 1.37 -1.73 -9.34
N TYR A 86 0.96 -1.19 -10.49
CA TYR A 86 -0.15 -0.23 -10.57
C TYR A 86 -1.44 -0.82 -10.00
N ARG A 87 -1.84 -2.01 -10.48
CA ARG A 87 -3.06 -2.70 -10.00
C ARG A 87 -2.97 -3.02 -8.51
N LEU A 88 -1.79 -3.39 -8.03
CA LEU A 88 -1.58 -3.69 -6.62
C LEU A 88 -1.82 -2.45 -5.76
N MET A 89 -1.25 -1.30 -6.16
CA MET A 89 -1.40 -0.03 -5.45
C MET A 89 -2.84 0.49 -5.47
N GLU A 90 -3.52 0.40 -6.61
CA GLU A 90 -4.95 0.74 -6.74
C GLU A 90 -5.79 -0.03 -5.70
N ASN A 91 -5.54 -1.32 -5.54
CA ASN A 91 -6.25 -2.15 -4.57
C ASN A 91 -5.90 -1.82 -3.12
N PHE A 92 -4.65 -1.40 -2.84
CA PHE A 92 -4.28 -0.92 -1.51
C PHE A 92 -4.96 0.40 -1.16
N ILE A 93 -5.06 1.35 -2.10
CA ILE A 93 -5.82 2.59 -1.92
C ILE A 93 -7.29 2.26 -1.63
N LEU A 94 -7.89 1.37 -2.42
CA LEU A 94 -9.28 0.94 -2.24
C LEU A 94 -9.50 0.29 -0.85
N LEU A 95 -8.58 -0.57 -0.41
CA LEU A 95 -8.61 -1.16 0.93
C LEU A 95 -8.57 -0.09 2.03
N MET A 96 -7.71 0.91 1.87
CA MET A 96 -7.49 1.97 2.86
C MET A 96 -8.63 2.98 2.93
N SER A 97 -9.49 3.09 1.91
CA SER A 97 -10.71 3.93 1.95
C SER A 97 -11.66 3.60 3.12
N GLY A 98 -11.58 2.39 3.70
CA GLY A 98 -12.20 2.04 4.98
C GLY A 98 -13.66 1.61 4.94
N ASN A 99 -14.34 1.73 3.80
CA ASN A 99 -15.71 1.22 3.65
C ASN A 99 -15.71 -0.30 3.52
N ARG A 100 -16.62 -0.99 4.24
CA ARG A 100 -16.70 -2.46 4.23
C ARG A 100 -16.82 -3.04 2.82
N THR A 101 -17.62 -2.41 1.95
CA THR A 101 -17.77 -2.80 0.53
C THR A 101 -16.44 -2.73 -0.22
N ASN A 102 -15.68 -1.65 -0.02
CA ASN A 102 -14.38 -1.45 -0.65
C ASN A 102 -13.33 -2.45 -0.12
N VAL A 103 -13.39 -2.79 1.17
CA VAL A 103 -12.55 -3.85 1.75
C VAL A 103 -12.88 -5.23 1.15
N GLN A 104 -14.15 -5.53 0.90
CA GLN A 104 -14.55 -6.79 0.27
C GLN A 104 -14.17 -6.85 -1.22
N GLN A 105 -14.32 -5.73 -1.93
CA GLN A 105 -13.93 -5.61 -3.33
C GLN A 105 -12.41 -5.75 -3.49
N SER A 106 -11.63 -4.99 -2.72
CA SER A 106 -10.15 -5.10 -2.72
C SER A 106 -9.68 -6.51 -2.34
N LEU A 107 -10.32 -7.17 -1.37
CA LEU A 107 -10.04 -8.57 -1.05
C LEU A 107 -10.24 -9.48 -2.26
N THR A 108 -11.36 -9.35 -2.97
CA THR A 108 -11.66 -10.16 -4.16
C THR A 108 -10.59 -9.97 -5.24
N ASN A 109 -10.18 -8.72 -5.46
CA ASN A 109 -9.12 -8.39 -6.41
C ASN A 109 -7.74 -8.93 -5.97
N PHE A 110 -7.40 -8.85 -4.68
CA PHE A 110 -6.14 -9.42 -4.18
C PHE A 110 -6.09 -10.95 -4.33
N LEU A 111 -7.22 -11.64 -4.11
CA LEU A 111 -7.31 -13.07 -4.31
C LEU A 111 -7.09 -13.43 -5.79
N SER A 112 -7.76 -12.75 -6.72
CA SER A 112 -7.56 -13.00 -8.16
C SER A 112 -6.13 -12.70 -8.60
N MET A 113 -5.51 -11.64 -8.07
CA MET A 113 -4.10 -11.33 -8.32
C MET A 113 -3.16 -12.38 -7.76
N ALA A 114 -3.43 -12.92 -6.57
CA ALA A 114 -2.65 -14.00 -5.94
C ALA A 114 -2.84 -15.36 -6.62
N GLU A 115 -3.96 -15.57 -7.32
CA GLU A 115 -4.33 -16.78 -8.07
C GLU A 115 -3.89 -16.73 -9.54
N THR A 116 -3.05 -15.77 -9.95
CA THR A 116 -2.57 -15.72 -11.34
C THR A 116 -1.61 -16.90 -11.61
N GLU A 117 -2.18 -18.06 -11.89
CA GLU A 117 -1.54 -19.39 -12.04
C GLU A 117 -0.51 -19.45 -13.18
N ASN A 118 -0.52 -18.49 -14.11
CA ASN A 118 0.24 -18.55 -15.36
C ASN A 118 1.76 -18.32 -15.25
N SER A 119 2.32 -18.02 -14.07
CA SER A 119 3.76 -17.76 -13.94
C SER A 119 4.49 -18.61 -12.89
N GLY A 120 3.79 -19.43 -12.09
CA GLY A 120 4.40 -20.11 -10.92
C GLY A 120 4.93 -19.15 -9.84
N MET A 121 4.78 -17.83 -10.02
CA MET A 121 5.19 -16.80 -9.06
C MET A 121 4.00 -16.41 -8.19
N ILE A 122 4.13 -16.66 -6.88
CA ILE A 122 3.21 -16.15 -5.87
C ILE A 122 3.48 -14.66 -5.71
N SER A 123 2.48 -13.82 -5.91
CA SER A 123 2.66 -12.39 -5.70
C SER A 123 2.52 -12.04 -4.21
N VAL A 124 3.65 -11.76 -3.56
CA VAL A 124 3.74 -11.48 -2.13
C VAL A 124 2.89 -10.27 -1.75
N GLY A 125 2.90 -9.23 -2.58
CA GLY A 125 2.08 -8.03 -2.39
C GLY A 125 0.58 -8.32 -2.34
N ALA A 126 0.05 -9.16 -3.24
CA ALA A 126 -1.38 -9.50 -3.22
C ALA A 126 -1.74 -10.39 -2.02
N LEU A 127 -0.86 -11.31 -1.62
CA LEU A 127 -1.06 -12.08 -0.39
C LEU A 127 -1.09 -11.18 0.84
N LEU A 128 -0.18 -10.21 0.95
CA LEU A 128 -0.20 -9.19 2.00
C LEU A 128 -1.50 -8.39 1.99
N GLY A 129 -1.94 -7.93 0.81
CA GLY A 129 -3.21 -7.22 0.64
C GLY A 129 -4.41 -8.03 1.10
N SER A 130 -4.50 -9.29 0.70
CA SER A 130 -5.58 -10.20 1.11
C SER A 130 -5.57 -10.47 2.63
N ALA A 131 -4.38 -10.65 3.24
CA ALA A 131 -4.25 -10.83 4.68
C ALA A 131 -4.71 -9.59 5.45
N ARG A 132 -4.28 -8.38 5.03
CA ARG A 132 -4.73 -7.11 5.60
C ARG A 132 -6.24 -6.93 5.48
N ALA A 133 -6.83 -7.25 4.33
CA ALA A 133 -8.28 -7.18 4.14
C ALA A 133 -9.03 -8.17 5.05
N TYR A 134 -8.55 -9.40 5.21
CA TYR A 134 -9.11 -10.35 6.18
C TYR A 134 -9.01 -9.84 7.62
N LEU A 135 -7.92 -9.17 8.00
CA LEU A 135 -7.79 -8.55 9.32
C LEU A 135 -8.83 -7.45 9.54
N MET A 136 -9.00 -6.54 8.57
CA MET A 136 -10.04 -5.49 8.64
C MET A 136 -11.46 -6.08 8.70
N LEU A 137 -11.71 -7.22 8.04
CA LEU A 137 -12.96 -7.95 8.11
C LEU A 137 -13.09 -8.85 9.35
N LYS A 138 -12.12 -8.84 10.27
CA LYS A 138 -12.05 -9.66 11.48
C LYS A 138 -12.03 -11.17 11.22
N GLN A 139 -11.57 -11.60 10.04
CA GLN A 139 -11.43 -13.00 9.62
C GLN A 139 -10.00 -13.51 9.88
N ILE A 140 -9.59 -13.51 11.15
CA ILE A 140 -8.21 -13.83 11.58
C ILE A 140 -7.69 -15.20 11.06
N PRO A 141 -8.47 -16.30 11.07
CA PRO A 141 -7.96 -17.59 10.58
C PRO A 141 -7.56 -17.56 9.10
N LYS A 142 -8.33 -16.83 8.26
CA LYS A 142 -8.03 -16.68 6.83
C LYS A 142 -6.82 -15.79 6.60
N ALA A 143 -6.65 -14.73 7.39
CA ALA A 143 -5.44 -13.91 7.35
C ALA A 143 -4.18 -14.75 7.64
N LYS A 144 -4.21 -15.59 8.68
CA LYS A 144 -3.12 -16.53 9.00
C LYS A 144 -2.84 -17.50 7.84
N ALA A 145 -3.88 -18.04 7.22
CA ALA A 145 -3.73 -18.95 6.09
C ALA A 145 -3.01 -18.28 4.91
N GLN A 146 -3.35 -17.04 4.57
CA GLN A 146 -2.67 -16.30 3.50
C GLN A 146 -1.20 -16.02 3.85
N LEU A 147 -0.91 -15.58 5.08
CA LEU A 147 0.47 -15.33 5.51
C LEU A 147 1.34 -16.59 5.52
N LYS A 148 0.77 -17.77 5.82
CA LYS A 148 1.50 -19.04 5.76
C LYS A 148 1.90 -19.44 4.34
N ARG A 149 1.12 -19.06 3.32
CA ARG A 149 1.46 -19.34 1.91
C ARG A 149 2.73 -18.61 1.48
N ILE A 150 3.05 -17.49 2.14
CA ILE A 150 4.23 -16.67 1.88
C ILE A 150 5.49 -17.47 2.24
N LEU A 151 5.50 -18.20 3.37
CA LEU A 151 6.65 -18.99 3.86
C LEU A 151 7.16 -20.09 2.92
N GLY A 152 6.36 -20.51 1.93
CA GLY A 152 6.74 -21.56 0.97
C GLY A 152 7.41 -21.04 -0.30
N TYR A 153 7.70 -19.74 -0.40
CA TYR A 153 8.08 -19.08 -1.65
C TYR A 153 9.58 -18.75 -1.75
N THR A 154 10.12 -18.78 -2.97
CA THR A 154 11.47 -18.29 -3.32
C THR A 154 11.42 -16.77 -3.54
N TRP A 155 11.86 -16.04 -2.53
CA TRP A 155 11.82 -14.58 -2.46
C TRP A 155 12.69 -13.89 -3.52
N THR A 156 12.25 -12.74 -4.00
CA THR A 156 13.08 -11.80 -4.77
C THR A 156 13.41 -10.56 -3.94
N LEU A 157 14.41 -9.77 -4.36
CA LEU A 157 14.77 -8.53 -3.66
C LEU A 157 13.63 -7.51 -3.66
N GLU A 158 12.76 -7.53 -4.68
CA GLU A 158 11.56 -6.67 -4.75
C GLU A 158 10.46 -7.07 -3.75
N ASP A 159 10.50 -8.31 -3.24
CA ASP A 159 9.53 -8.79 -2.24
C ASP A 159 9.92 -8.38 -0.82
N ALA A 160 11.18 -8.01 -0.56
CA ALA A 160 11.75 -7.84 0.79
C ALA A 160 10.87 -6.99 1.72
N ASP A 161 10.43 -5.81 1.27
CA ASP A 161 9.58 -4.91 2.06
C ASP A 161 8.20 -5.51 2.35
N ASN A 162 7.63 -6.24 1.39
CA ASN A 162 6.36 -6.93 1.60
C ASN A 162 6.50 -8.08 2.60
N LEU A 163 7.65 -8.75 2.65
CA LEU A 163 7.93 -9.83 3.60
C LEU A 163 8.10 -9.33 5.02
N GLU A 164 8.80 -8.21 5.19
CA GLU A 164 8.91 -7.55 6.48
C GLU A 164 7.52 -7.17 7.00
N LYS A 165 6.69 -6.55 6.15
CA LYS A 165 5.29 -6.23 6.47
C LYS A 165 4.52 -7.51 6.84
N CYS A 166 4.65 -8.60 6.09
CA CYS A 166 3.99 -9.87 6.39
C CYS A 166 4.43 -10.46 7.74
N ALA A 167 5.72 -10.44 8.04
CA ALA A 167 6.27 -10.91 9.30
C ALA A 167 5.77 -10.08 10.48
N PHE A 168 5.71 -8.76 10.32
CA PHE A 168 5.11 -7.85 11.29
C PHE A 168 3.64 -8.21 11.58
N TYR A 169 2.79 -8.35 10.55
CA TYR A 169 1.40 -8.74 10.76
C TYR A 169 1.26 -10.12 11.38
N HIS A 170 2.09 -11.09 10.97
CA HIS A 170 2.09 -12.41 11.57
C HIS A 170 2.40 -12.33 13.07
N SER A 171 3.36 -11.49 13.46
CA SER A 171 3.75 -11.27 14.86
C SER A 171 2.62 -10.59 15.65
N LEU A 172 2.03 -9.53 15.09
CA LEU A 172 0.90 -8.79 15.68
C LEU A 172 -0.29 -9.70 15.99
N ILE A 173 -0.66 -10.56 15.03
CA ILE A 173 -1.78 -11.49 15.19
C ILE A 173 -1.51 -12.48 16.34
N ASN A 174 -0.28 -12.95 16.50
CA ASN A 174 0.06 -13.88 17.57
C ASN A 174 0.15 -13.20 18.94
N PHE A 175 0.52 -11.91 18.99
CA PHE A 175 0.51 -11.14 20.23
C PHE A 175 -0.90 -10.79 20.70
N SER A 176 -1.81 -10.41 19.78
CA SER A 176 -3.21 -10.05 20.12
C SER A 176 -4.09 -11.22 20.60
N LEU A 177 -3.59 -12.45 20.58
CA LEU A 177 -4.32 -13.67 20.97
C LEU A 177 -3.81 -14.30 22.28
N ASN A 178 -2.82 -13.68 22.94
CA ASN A 178 -2.36 -14.00 24.30
C ASN A 178 -2.76 -12.88 25.26
#